data_AF-A0AB35FXI9-F1
#
_entry.id   AF-A0AB35FXI9-F1
#
_cell.length_a   1.000
_cell.length_b   1.000
_cell.length_c   1.000
_cell.angle_alpha   90.00
_cell.angle_beta   90.00
_cell.angle_gamma   90.00
#
_symmetry.space_group_name_H-M   'P 1'
#
loop_
_entity.id
_entity.type
_entity.pdbx_description
1 polymer ?
#
loop_
_entity_poly.entity_id
_entity_poly.type
_entity_poly.pdbx_seq_one_letter_code
_entity_poly.pdbx_strand_id
1 'polypeptide(L)' 'MTEKLDIASAARKLKSPNIKTRKRALKAIHDLAKQVKISK' A
#
# COMPACT_ATOMS: atom_id res chain seq x y z
N MET A 1 -10.76 -13.32 -0.20
CA MET A 1 -10.99 -12.05 0.55
C MET A 1 -9.72 -11.24 0.52
N THR A 2 -9.47 -10.51 -0.57
CA THR A 2 -8.25 -9.69 -0.69
C THR A 2 -8.55 -8.39 0.02
N GLU A 3 -8.37 -8.41 1.34
CA GLU A 3 -8.59 -7.28 2.21
C GLU A 3 -7.87 -6.06 1.62
N LYS A 4 -8.61 -4.98 1.36
CA LYS A 4 -8.03 -3.69 1.02
C LYS A 4 -6.93 -3.45 2.05
N LEU A 5 -5.67 -3.41 1.62
CA LEU A 5 -4.56 -3.16 2.53
C LEU A 5 -4.80 -1.78 3.12
N ASP A 6 -5.27 -1.78 4.36
CA ASP A 6 -5.51 -0.56 5.11
C ASP A 6 -4.24 0.28 5.12
N ILE A 7 -4.35 1.59 4.93
CA ILE A 7 -3.19 2.50 4.76
C ILE A 7 -2.24 2.34 5.94
N ALA A 8 -2.79 2.17 7.15
CA ALA A 8 -2.04 1.92 8.38
C ALA A 8 -1.18 0.65 8.29
N SER A 9 -1.71 -0.42 7.69
CA SER A 9 -1.00 -1.68 7.50
C SER A 9 0.07 -1.59 6.41
N ALA A 10 -0.18 -0.85 5.32
CA ALA A 10 0.85 -0.58 4.31
C ALA A 10 1.99 0.28 4.90
N ALA A 11 1.67 1.29 5.70
CA ALA A 11 2.65 2.15 6.36
C ALA A 11 3.57 1.37 7.32
N ARG A 12 3.03 0.39 8.07
CA ARG A 12 3.85 -0.51 8.90
C ARG A 12 4.78 -1.39 8.04
N LYS A 13 4.29 -1.90 6.92
CA LYS A 13 5.06 -2.77 6.01
C LYS A 13 6.19 -2.04 5.26
N LEU A 14 6.13 -0.71 5.14
CA LEU A 14 7.25 0.10 4.63
C LEU A 14 8.50 0.03 5.51
N LYS A 15 8.33 -0.21 6.81
CA LYS A 15 9.44 -0.35 7.76
C LYS A 15 9.99 -1.79 7.85
N SER A 16 9.45 -2.71 7.05
CA SER A 16 9.91 -4.11 7.06
C SER A 16 11.33 -4.22 6.47
N PRO A 17 12.21 -5.05 7.04
CA PRO A 17 13.53 -5.32 6.47
C PRO A 17 13.44 -6.12 5.15
N ASN A 18 12.30 -6.77 4.86
CA ASN A 18 12.13 -7.54 3.64
C ASN A 18 11.78 -6.65 2.44
N ILE A 19 12.63 -6.69 1.41
CA ILE A 19 12.46 -5.89 0.19
C ILE A 19 11.16 -6.17 -0.56
N LYS A 20 10.70 -7.43 -0.62
CA LYS A 20 9.44 -7.80 -1.29
C LYS A 20 8.25 -7.19 -0.54
N THR A 21 8.29 -7.20 0.79
CA THR A 21 7.27 -6.60 1.66
C THR A 21 7.19 -5.10 1.47
N ARG A 22 8.35 -4.40 1.45
CA ARG A 22 8.41 -2.96 1.16
C ARG A 22 7.86 -2.60 -0.22
N LYS A 23 8.24 -3.35 -1.26
CA LYS A 23 7.74 -3.12 -2.63
C LYS A 23 6.22 -3.29 -2.73
N ARG A 24 5.66 -4.30 -2.07
CA ARG A 24 4.20 -4.51 -2.01
C ARG A 24 3.49 -3.36 -1.29
N ALA A 25 4.06 -2.87 -0.20
CA ALA A 25 3.51 -1.72 0.54
C ALA A 25 3.50 -0.44 -0.31
N LEU A 26 4.61 -0.15 -1.00
CA LEU A 26 4.68 0.99 -1.93
C LEU A 26 3.62 0.87 -3.04
N LYS A 27 3.49 -0.30 -3.67
CA LYS A 27 2.49 -0.53 -4.71
C LYS A 27 1.07 -0.26 -4.20
N ALA A 28 0.72 -0.79 -3.03
CA ALA A 28 -0.60 -0.57 -2.43
C ALA A 28 -0.89 0.93 -2.17
N ILE A 29 0.10 1.68 -1.68
CA ILE A 29 -0.03 3.13 -1.45
C ILE A 29 -0.21 3.89 -2.77
N HIS A 30 0.58 3.56 -3.80
CA HIS A 30 0.46 4.19 -5.12
C HIS A 30 -0.89 3.88 -5.80
N ASP A 31 -1.35 2.63 -5.72
CA ASP A 31 -2.63 2.21 -6.29
C ASP A 31 -3.81 2.92 -5.60
N LEU A 32 -3.73 3.12 -4.29
CA LEU A 32 -4.73 3.91 -3.56
C LEU A 32 -4.68 5.40 -3.94
N ALA A 33 -3.50 5.98 -4.03
CA ALA A 33 -3.34 7.38 -4.44
C ALA A 33 -3.90 7.62 -5.85
N LYS A 34 -3.75 6.65 -6.76
CA LYS A 34 -4.38 6.69 -8.09
C LYS A 34 -5.90 6.61 -8.01
N GLN A 35 -6.46 5.73 -7.18
CA GLN A 35 -7.91 5.64 -6.98
C GLN A 35 -8.49 6.97 -6.48
N VAL A 36 -7.85 7.60 -5.49
CA VAL A 36 -8.27 8.91 -4.96
C VAL A 36 -8.24 10.01 -6.03
N LYS A 37 -7.25 9.98 -6.93
CA LYS A 37 -7.16 10.93 -8.06
C LYS A 37 -8.24 10.70 -9.12
N ILE A 38 -8.64 9.46 -9.37
CA ILE A 38 -9.67 9.12 -10.37
C ILE A 38 -11.07 9.47 -9.84
N SER A 39 -11.29 9.36 -8.53
CA SER A 39 -12.57 9.70 -7.90
C SER A 39 -12.80 11.21 -7.66
N LYS A 40 -11.84 12.06 -8.04
CA LYS A 40 -11.88 13.52 -7.85
C LYS A 40 -12.05 14.22 -9.19
#